data_AF-A0A939NZE0-F1
#
_entry.id   AF-A0A939NZE0-F1
#
_cell.length_a   1.000
_cell.length_b   1.000
_cell.length_c   1.000
_cell.angle_alpha   90.00
_cell.angle_beta   90.00
_cell.angle_gamma   90.00
#
_symmetry.space_group_name_H-M   'P 1'
#
loop_
_entity.id
_entity.type
_entity.pdbx_description
1 polymer ?
#
loop_
_entity_poly.entity_id
_entity_poly.type
_entity_poly.pdbx_seq_one_letter_code
_entity_poly.pdbx_strand_id
1 'polypeptide(L)'
;MRYNQLGNTGLFVSEICLGTMTFGAAGEGNIWGAIADVDQKVADRIVERSLAAGVNFIDTADVYSFGESEKLLGQALTNLGVPRKDVVVATKVYGLMGDKPNDRGASRGHIMDSVEASLERLQTDHVDLYQIHATDTVTPIDETLRALDDLVSRGLVRYVGVSNWQAWRIAKALGISERRGFARFEAVQAYYSIAGRDLERDIVPMMQEEKLGLMVWSPLAGGLLSGKYGPGAPGNGEGRRASFDFPPVDKDRAWACVAVMREIAEKHGTSVATVALAYILAKPFVTTVIIGAKRVEQLDQNLAAVNLKLDTADLTKLDEVSALAPEYPGWMLARQEAGRRPEPFQPKA
;
A
#
# COMPACT_ATOMS: atom_id res chain seq x y z
N MET A 1 -5.92 -6.46 16.54
CA MET A 1 -5.14 -5.61 15.61
C MET A 1 -4.00 -4.93 16.37
N ARG A 2 -2.82 -4.75 15.75
CA ARG A 2 -1.77 -3.84 16.23
C ARG A 2 -1.82 -2.54 15.42
N TYR A 3 -1.35 -1.45 16.00
CA TYR A 3 -1.39 -0.12 15.39
C TYR A 3 0.00 0.50 15.37
N ASN A 4 0.30 1.21 14.29
CA ASN A 4 1.55 1.89 14.05
C ASN A 4 1.31 3.38 13.83
N GLN A 5 2.28 4.20 14.22
CA GLN A 5 2.30 5.62 13.88
C GLN A 5 2.52 5.79 12.37
N LEU A 6 1.71 6.63 11.72
CA LEU A 6 1.86 6.93 10.30
C LEU A 6 2.91 8.02 10.11
N GLY A 7 4.11 7.63 9.68
CA GLY A 7 5.22 8.57 9.43
C GLY A 7 5.55 9.41 10.67
N ASN A 8 5.75 10.72 10.47
CA ASN A 8 6.10 11.65 11.52
C ASN A 8 4.88 12.41 12.08
N THR A 9 3.73 11.74 12.13
CA THR A 9 2.44 12.33 12.55
C THR A 9 1.96 11.80 13.89
N GLY A 10 0.93 12.40 14.49
CA GLY A 10 0.26 11.83 15.67
C GLY A 10 -0.78 10.74 15.35
N LEU A 11 -0.93 10.35 14.08
CA LEU A 11 -1.98 9.45 13.62
C LEU A 11 -1.54 7.99 13.78
N PHE A 12 -2.40 7.18 14.43
CA PHE A 12 -2.22 5.73 14.52
C PHE A 12 -3.11 5.00 13.51
N VAL A 13 -2.50 4.13 12.71
CA VAL A 13 -3.17 3.29 11.71
C VAL A 13 -2.97 1.82 12.02
N SER A 14 -3.96 1.00 11.71
CA SER A 14 -3.86 -0.46 11.83
C SER A 14 -2.78 -1.01 10.90
N GLU A 15 -2.06 -2.04 11.35
CA GLU A 15 -1.04 -2.74 10.55
C GLU A 15 -1.59 -3.35 9.24
N ILE A 16 -2.90 -3.60 9.20
CA ILE A 16 -3.65 -3.95 8.00
C ILE A 16 -4.45 -2.73 7.56
N CYS A 17 -4.41 -2.43 6.26
CA CYS A 17 -5.26 -1.44 5.61
C CYS A 17 -6.21 -2.16 4.66
N LEU A 18 -7.50 -1.83 4.72
CA LEU A 18 -8.49 -2.35 3.78
C LEU A 18 -8.35 -1.60 2.45
N GLY A 19 -7.86 -2.28 1.40
CA GLY A 19 -7.83 -1.77 0.05
C GLY A 19 -9.13 -2.06 -0.70
N THR A 20 -9.69 -1.04 -1.35
CA THR A 20 -11.02 -1.09 -1.98
C THR A 20 -10.97 -1.14 -3.51
N MET A 21 -9.82 -1.44 -4.11
CA MET A 21 -9.66 -1.57 -5.57
C MET A 21 -10.60 -2.60 -6.21
N THR A 22 -11.10 -3.56 -5.43
CA THR A 22 -12.08 -4.57 -5.89
C THR A 22 -13.53 -4.09 -5.83
N PHE A 23 -13.80 -2.91 -5.26
CA PHE A 23 -15.14 -2.33 -5.14
C PHE A 23 -15.57 -1.74 -6.48
N GLY A 24 -16.77 -2.12 -6.92
CA GLY A 24 -17.36 -1.75 -8.20
C GLY A 24 -17.77 -2.95 -9.02
N ALA A 25 -18.47 -2.69 -10.11
CA ALA A 25 -18.99 -3.73 -10.97
C ALA A 25 -17.89 -4.40 -11.83
N ALA A 26 -18.04 -5.71 -12.04
CA ALA A 26 -17.30 -6.43 -13.08
C ALA A 26 -17.84 -6.00 -14.45
N GLY A 27 -17.32 -4.91 -15.01
CA GLY A 27 -17.71 -4.42 -16.34
C GLY A 27 -16.93 -5.09 -17.47
N GLU A 28 -17.61 -5.54 -18.52
CA GLU A 28 -16.93 -5.99 -19.75
C GLU A 28 -16.34 -4.78 -20.51
N GLY A 29 -15.14 -4.95 -21.08
CA GLY A 29 -14.55 -3.97 -22.00
C GLY A 29 -13.67 -2.87 -21.38
N ASN A 30 -13.39 -2.90 -20.08
CA ASN A 30 -12.39 -1.99 -19.47
C ASN A 30 -11.43 -2.72 -18.51
N ILE A 31 -10.39 -2.01 -18.05
CA ILE A 31 -9.34 -2.56 -17.18
C ILE A 31 -9.86 -3.06 -15.81
N TRP A 32 -11.03 -2.57 -15.36
CA TRP A 32 -11.61 -2.91 -14.06
C TRP A 32 -12.37 -4.24 -14.07
N GLY A 33 -12.83 -4.74 -15.23
CA GLY A 33 -13.61 -5.98 -15.31
C GLY A 33 -12.92 -7.23 -14.73
N ALA A 34 -11.59 -7.28 -14.78
CA ALA A 34 -10.81 -8.38 -14.18
C ALA A 34 -10.51 -8.16 -12.67
N ILE A 35 -10.83 -6.99 -12.14
CA ILE A 35 -10.37 -6.50 -10.83
C ILE A 35 -11.55 -6.26 -9.89
N ALA A 36 -12.49 -5.41 -10.30
CA ALA A 36 -13.67 -5.01 -9.55
C ALA A 36 -14.77 -6.08 -9.71
N ASP A 37 -15.34 -6.50 -8.59
CA ASP A 37 -16.39 -7.52 -8.52
C ASP A 37 -16.99 -7.55 -7.10
N VAL A 38 -17.27 -6.37 -6.56
CA VAL A 38 -17.84 -6.21 -5.21
C VAL A 38 -18.92 -5.14 -5.30
N ASP A 39 -20.16 -5.58 -5.11
CA ASP A 39 -21.34 -4.71 -5.01
C ASP A 39 -21.47 -4.09 -3.61
N GLN A 40 -22.47 -3.23 -3.42
CA GLN A 40 -22.71 -2.55 -2.14
C GLN A 40 -22.92 -3.54 -0.97
N LYS A 41 -23.66 -4.63 -1.17
CA LYS A 41 -23.96 -5.58 -0.08
C LYS A 41 -22.70 -6.30 0.37
N VAL A 42 -21.83 -6.65 -0.56
CA VAL A 42 -20.55 -7.30 -0.25
C VAL A 42 -19.56 -6.27 0.32
N ALA A 43 -19.54 -5.04 -0.19
CA ALA A 43 -18.75 -3.94 0.37
C ALA A 43 -19.10 -3.69 1.84
N ASP A 44 -20.39 -3.58 2.18
CA ASP A 44 -20.87 -3.40 3.56
C ASP A 44 -20.32 -4.51 4.48
N ARG A 45 -20.44 -5.77 4.05
CA ARG A 45 -19.94 -6.92 4.83
C ARG A 45 -18.42 -6.93 4.98
N ILE A 46 -17.67 -6.53 3.95
CA ILE A 46 -16.21 -6.44 3.99
C ILE A 46 -15.76 -5.32 4.93
N VAL A 47 -16.40 -4.16 4.86
CA VAL A 47 -16.10 -3.01 5.74
C VAL A 47 -16.45 -3.36 7.17
N GLU A 48 -17.66 -3.87 7.44
CA GLU A 48 -18.11 -4.31 8.77
C GLU A 48 -17.12 -5.31 9.38
N ARG A 49 -16.76 -6.35 8.63
CA ARG A 49 -15.83 -7.38 9.11
C ARG A 49 -14.44 -6.82 9.41
N SER A 50 -13.95 -5.89 8.59
CA SER A 50 -12.65 -5.24 8.77
C SER A 50 -12.63 -4.40 10.04
N LEU A 51 -13.66 -3.57 10.25
CA LEU A 51 -13.82 -2.76 11.46
C LEU A 51 -13.93 -3.65 12.71
N ALA A 52 -14.70 -4.73 12.65
CA ALA A 52 -14.81 -5.70 13.74
C ALA A 52 -13.46 -6.41 14.06
N ALA A 53 -12.53 -6.49 13.10
CA ALA A 53 -11.18 -7.01 13.33
C ALA A 53 -10.23 -5.97 13.96
N GLY A 54 -10.67 -4.72 14.11
CA GLY A 54 -9.88 -3.57 14.55
C GLY A 54 -9.09 -2.89 13.42
N VAL A 55 -9.41 -3.14 12.15
CA VAL A 55 -8.86 -2.33 11.04
C VAL A 55 -9.49 -0.94 11.14
N ASN A 56 -8.68 0.11 11.29
CA ASN A 56 -9.16 1.49 11.24
C ASN A 56 -8.75 2.22 9.95
N PHE A 57 -7.86 1.64 9.14
CA PHE A 57 -7.30 2.30 7.97
C PHE A 57 -7.86 1.72 6.67
N ILE A 58 -8.43 2.55 5.82
CA ILE A 58 -9.07 2.16 4.56
C ILE A 58 -8.49 2.99 3.41
N ASP A 59 -8.08 2.31 2.34
CA ASP A 59 -7.47 2.91 1.15
C ASP A 59 -8.37 2.72 -0.10
N THR A 60 -8.59 3.81 -0.82
CA THR A 60 -9.32 3.87 -2.09
C THR A 60 -8.61 4.82 -3.06
N ALA A 61 -9.18 5.09 -4.23
CA ALA A 61 -8.69 6.09 -5.17
C ALA A 61 -9.82 6.56 -6.09
N ASP A 62 -9.71 7.79 -6.58
CA ASP A 62 -10.59 8.35 -7.61
C ASP A 62 -10.77 7.40 -8.80
N VAL A 63 -9.67 6.83 -9.30
CA VAL A 63 -9.66 6.02 -10.52
C VAL A 63 -10.23 4.62 -10.30
N TYR A 64 -10.37 4.14 -9.06
CA TYR A 64 -10.85 2.79 -8.77
C TYR A 64 -12.31 2.66 -9.23
N SER A 65 -12.51 1.88 -10.29
CA SER A 65 -13.79 1.76 -10.98
C SER A 65 -14.37 3.13 -11.35
N PHE A 66 -13.52 4.07 -11.77
CA PHE A 66 -13.87 5.45 -12.15
C PHE A 66 -14.74 6.15 -11.08
N GLY A 67 -14.37 6.00 -9.81
CA GLY A 67 -15.00 6.63 -8.65
C GLY A 67 -16.08 5.78 -7.99
N GLU A 68 -16.49 4.66 -8.60
CA GLU A 68 -17.49 3.76 -7.99
C GLU A 68 -16.99 3.17 -6.66
N SER A 69 -15.69 2.85 -6.55
CA SER A 69 -15.10 2.36 -5.29
C SER A 69 -15.32 3.32 -4.11
N GLU A 70 -15.10 4.62 -4.34
CA GLU A 70 -15.34 5.66 -3.33
C GLU A 70 -16.81 5.80 -2.95
N LYS A 71 -17.71 5.70 -3.93
CA LYS A 71 -19.17 5.73 -3.68
C LYS A 71 -19.61 4.55 -2.80
N LEU A 72 -19.14 3.35 -3.13
CA LEU A 72 -19.46 2.14 -2.37
C LEU A 72 -18.89 2.21 -0.94
N LEU A 73 -17.67 2.72 -0.79
CA LEU A 73 -17.05 2.91 0.53
C LEU A 73 -17.80 3.95 1.37
N GLY A 74 -18.07 5.13 0.80
CA GLY A 74 -18.83 6.18 1.50
C GLY A 74 -20.20 5.68 1.94
N GLN A 75 -20.91 4.99 1.05
CA GLN A 75 -22.21 4.41 1.39
C GLN A 75 -22.11 3.29 2.44
N ALA A 76 -21.06 2.46 2.41
CA ALA A 76 -20.87 1.41 3.40
C ALA A 76 -20.64 2.00 4.82
N LEU A 77 -19.83 3.05 4.94
CA LEU A 77 -19.62 3.75 6.21
C LEU A 77 -20.93 4.36 6.74
N THR A 78 -21.74 4.96 5.85
CA THR A 78 -23.08 5.48 6.18
C THR A 78 -24.03 4.38 6.62
N ASN A 79 -24.13 3.28 5.86
CA ASN A 79 -25.02 2.14 6.16
C ASN A 79 -24.72 1.52 7.54
N LEU A 80 -23.43 1.41 7.86
CA LEU A 80 -22.93 0.84 9.11
C LEU A 80 -22.94 1.85 10.28
N GLY A 81 -23.29 3.11 10.04
CA GLY A 81 -23.32 4.15 11.07
C GLY A 81 -21.95 4.42 11.70
N VAL A 82 -20.87 4.27 10.93
CA VAL A 82 -19.50 4.37 11.44
C VAL A 82 -19.18 5.83 11.78
N PRO A 83 -18.82 6.17 13.02
CA PRO A 83 -18.40 7.53 13.34
C PRO A 83 -17.12 7.87 12.57
N ARG A 84 -17.13 8.99 11.83
CA ARG A 84 -16.00 9.40 10.97
C ARG A 84 -14.65 9.44 11.69
N LYS A 85 -14.65 9.78 12.98
CA LYS A 85 -13.46 9.86 13.85
C LYS A 85 -12.82 8.50 14.16
N ASP A 86 -13.55 7.40 13.95
CA ASP A 86 -13.09 6.04 14.30
C ASP A 86 -12.37 5.36 13.13
N VAL A 87 -12.37 5.98 11.95
CA VAL A 87 -11.72 5.48 10.73
C VAL A 87 -10.76 6.51 10.15
N VAL A 88 -9.70 6.00 9.53
CA VAL A 88 -8.74 6.73 8.72
C VAL A 88 -9.02 6.37 7.26
N VAL A 89 -9.39 7.36 6.45
CA VAL A 89 -9.68 7.20 5.02
C VAL A 89 -8.56 7.82 4.19
N ALA A 90 -7.89 6.97 3.41
CA ALA A 90 -6.94 7.38 2.38
C ALA A 90 -7.57 7.30 1.00
N THR A 91 -7.41 8.35 0.19
CA THR A 91 -7.71 8.31 -1.25
C THR A 91 -6.56 8.90 -2.07
N LYS A 92 -6.68 8.86 -3.39
CA LYS A 92 -5.62 9.23 -4.32
C LYS A 92 -6.18 10.02 -5.48
N VAL A 93 -5.30 10.83 -6.08
CA VAL A 93 -5.52 11.56 -7.32
C VAL A 93 -4.37 11.35 -8.28
N TYR A 94 -4.69 11.23 -9.57
CA TYR A 94 -3.78 11.33 -10.75
C TYR A 94 -4.37 10.60 -11.96
N GLY A 95 -5.16 9.55 -11.72
CA GLY A 95 -5.66 8.65 -12.74
C GLY A 95 -6.49 9.37 -13.80
N LEU A 96 -6.62 8.74 -14.98
CA LEU A 96 -7.48 9.28 -16.02
C LEU A 96 -8.95 9.10 -15.62
N MET A 97 -9.63 10.22 -15.35
CA MET A 97 -11.03 10.28 -14.89
C MET A 97 -12.02 10.74 -15.97
N GLY A 98 -11.51 11.09 -17.16
CA GLY A 98 -12.31 11.56 -18.28
C GLY A 98 -11.46 11.66 -19.56
N ASP A 99 -12.06 12.14 -20.64
CA ASP A 99 -11.44 12.13 -21.97
C ASP A 99 -10.68 13.43 -22.31
N LYS A 100 -10.70 14.44 -21.42
CA LYS A 100 -10.06 15.74 -21.66
C LYS A 100 -8.61 15.75 -21.18
N PRO A 101 -7.76 16.65 -21.72
CA PRO A 101 -6.33 16.69 -21.38
C PRO A 101 -6.02 16.89 -19.89
N ASN A 102 -6.91 17.55 -19.15
CA ASN A 102 -6.74 17.89 -17.74
C ASN A 102 -7.52 16.94 -16.79
N ASP A 103 -8.10 15.86 -17.31
CA ASP A 103 -8.80 14.86 -16.49
C ASP A 103 -7.83 13.82 -15.88
N ARG A 104 -6.55 14.19 -15.72
CA ARG A 104 -5.49 13.37 -15.13
C ARG A 104 -4.32 14.22 -14.64
N GLY A 105 -3.40 13.58 -13.91
CA GLY A 105 -2.11 14.16 -13.53
C GLY A 105 -2.12 14.84 -12.18
N ALA A 106 -1.07 15.61 -11.88
CA ALA A 106 -0.87 16.25 -10.57
C ALA A 106 -0.91 17.79 -10.65
N SER A 107 -1.55 18.34 -11.67
CA SER A 107 -1.74 19.79 -11.83
C SER A 107 -2.67 20.33 -10.76
N ARG A 108 -2.51 21.62 -10.42
CA ARG A 108 -3.35 22.26 -9.40
C ARG A 108 -4.83 22.12 -9.70
N GLY A 109 -5.24 22.37 -10.94
CA GLY A 109 -6.64 22.29 -11.37
C GLY A 109 -7.22 20.90 -11.11
N HIS A 110 -6.54 19.87 -11.62
CA HIS A 110 -7.01 18.49 -11.45
C HIS A 110 -7.03 18.07 -9.97
N ILE A 111 -6.03 18.45 -9.17
CA ILE A 111 -6.00 18.14 -7.73
C ILE A 111 -7.19 18.76 -7.00
N MET A 112 -7.52 20.02 -7.30
CA MET A 112 -8.61 20.76 -6.66
C MET A 112 -9.98 20.21 -7.04
N ASP A 113 -10.19 19.92 -8.32
CA ASP A 113 -11.47 19.36 -8.79
C ASP A 113 -11.67 17.93 -8.25
N SER A 114 -10.60 17.11 -8.26
CA SER A 114 -10.68 15.71 -7.85
C SER A 114 -10.90 15.53 -6.35
N VAL A 115 -10.37 16.40 -5.48
CA VAL A 115 -10.62 16.26 -4.04
C VAL A 115 -12.09 16.55 -3.71
N GLU A 116 -12.69 17.57 -4.32
CA GLU A 116 -14.09 17.92 -4.10
C GLU A 116 -15.01 16.79 -4.58
N ALA A 117 -14.72 16.22 -5.76
CA ALA A 117 -15.45 15.08 -6.27
C ALA A 117 -15.27 13.80 -5.43
N SER A 118 -14.08 13.59 -4.83
CA SER A 118 -13.83 12.44 -3.96
C SER A 118 -14.59 12.57 -2.63
N LEU A 119 -14.62 13.77 -2.04
CA LEU A 119 -15.37 14.05 -0.81
C LEU A 119 -16.88 13.83 -1.00
N GLU A 120 -17.44 14.23 -2.14
CA GLU A 120 -18.83 13.96 -2.49
C GLU A 120 -19.12 12.45 -2.55
N ARG A 121 -18.28 11.69 -3.28
CA ARG A 121 -18.43 10.23 -3.41
C ARG A 121 -18.28 9.51 -2.07
N LEU A 122 -17.32 9.94 -1.25
CA LEU A 122 -17.06 9.38 0.08
C LEU A 122 -18.07 9.83 1.14
N GLN A 123 -18.93 10.81 0.83
CA GLN A 123 -19.92 11.38 1.76
C GLN A 123 -19.28 11.90 3.05
N THR A 124 -18.14 12.61 2.92
CA THR A 124 -17.38 13.15 4.05
C THR A 124 -16.86 14.56 3.76
N ASP A 125 -16.53 15.31 4.80
CA ASP A 125 -16.00 16.68 4.71
C ASP A 125 -14.47 16.74 4.63
N HIS A 126 -13.79 15.64 4.94
CA HIS A 126 -12.34 15.54 4.82
C HIS A 126 -11.85 14.10 4.59
N VAL A 127 -10.68 13.98 3.96
CA VAL A 127 -9.89 12.73 3.93
C VAL A 127 -8.70 12.84 4.88
N ASP A 128 -8.32 11.72 5.50
CA ASP A 128 -7.19 11.72 6.44
C ASP A 128 -5.87 11.74 5.69
N LEU A 129 -5.75 10.97 4.61
CA LEU A 129 -4.55 10.91 3.79
C LEU A 129 -4.90 11.06 2.31
N TYR A 130 -4.45 12.14 1.67
CA TYR A 130 -4.61 12.34 0.23
C TYR A 130 -3.30 12.14 -0.50
N GLN A 131 -3.28 11.22 -1.47
CA GLN A 131 -2.04 10.77 -2.08
C GLN A 131 -1.96 11.12 -3.56
N ILE A 132 -0.79 11.56 -4.04
CA ILE A 132 -0.52 11.61 -5.48
C ILE A 132 -0.23 10.18 -5.97
N HIS A 133 -1.09 9.63 -6.83
CA HIS A 133 -1.09 8.19 -7.17
C HIS A 133 0.13 7.76 -8.01
N ALA A 134 0.74 8.67 -8.77
CA ALA A 134 1.89 8.37 -9.62
C ALA A 134 2.75 9.59 -9.91
N THR A 135 3.93 9.36 -10.49
CA THR A 135 4.82 10.44 -10.93
C THR A 135 4.23 11.20 -12.12
N ASP A 136 4.13 12.52 -12.01
CA ASP A 136 3.80 13.43 -13.11
C ASP A 136 5.07 14.15 -13.60
N THR A 137 5.39 14.01 -14.88
CA THR A 137 6.55 14.67 -15.50
C THR A 137 6.22 16.02 -16.14
N VAL A 138 4.93 16.36 -16.24
CA VAL A 138 4.45 17.61 -16.84
C VAL A 138 4.34 18.69 -15.75
N THR A 139 3.72 18.36 -14.62
CA THR A 139 3.49 19.33 -13.55
C THR A 139 4.75 19.57 -12.71
N PRO A 140 5.17 20.83 -12.48
CA PRO A 140 6.22 21.17 -11.52
C PRO A 140 5.88 20.71 -10.10
N ILE A 141 6.85 20.13 -9.39
CA ILE A 141 6.65 19.64 -8.01
C ILE A 141 6.14 20.75 -7.09
N ASP A 142 6.67 21.98 -7.21
CA ASP A 142 6.21 23.13 -6.43
C ASP A 142 4.72 23.44 -6.60
N GLU A 143 4.17 23.27 -7.82
CA GLU A 143 2.75 23.48 -8.09
C GLU A 143 1.89 22.42 -7.39
N THR A 144 2.26 21.15 -7.53
CA THR A 144 1.60 20.03 -6.85
C THR A 144 1.64 20.21 -5.33
N LEU A 145 2.80 20.53 -4.75
CA LEU A 145 2.94 20.73 -3.31
C LEU A 145 2.13 21.92 -2.82
N ARG A 146 2.11 23.03 -3.56
CA ARG A 146 1.28 24.19 -3.18
C ARG A 146 -0.22 23.86 -3.24
N ALA A 147 -0.67 23.08 -4.22
CA ALA A 147 -2.06 22.65 -4.29
C ALA A 147 -2.44 21.80 -3.08
N LEU A 148 -1.60 20.82 -2.72
CA LEU A 148 -1.79 19.97 -1.55
C LEU A 148 -1.79 20.77 -0.23
N ASP A 149 -0.88 21.74 -0.10
CA ASP A 149 -0.79 22.65 1.06
C ASP A 149 -2.08 23.48 1.24
N ASP A 150 -2.64 23.99 0.14
CA ASP A 150 -3.91 24.72 0.18
C ASP A 150 -5.08 23.81 0.62
N LEU A 151 -5.08 22.53 0.23
CA LEU A 151 -6.10 21.57 0.66
C LEU A 151 -6.01 21.27 2.16
N VAL A 152 -4.79 21.12 2.68
CA VAL A 152 -4.54 20.95 4.13
C VAL A 152 -4.97 22.20 4.88
N SER A 153 -4.61 23.38 4.39
CA SER A 153 -4.99 24.67 5.00
C SER A 153 -6.51 24.90 5.01
N ARG A 154 -7.23 24.42 4.00
CA ARG A 154 -8.70 24.43 3.92
C ARG A 154 -9.37 23.39 4.82
N GLY A 155 -8.60 22.44 5.39
CA GLY A 155 -9.13 21.36 6.22
C GLY A 155 -9.84 20.25 5.43
N LEU A 156 -9.71 20.21 4.10
CA LEU A 156 -10.26 19.14 3.25
C LEU A 156 -9.42 17.85 3.33
N VAL A 157 -8.15 17.99 3.70
CA VAL A 157 -7.17 16.92 3.84
C VAL A 157 -6.44 17.09 5.18
N ARG A 158 -6.14 16.01 5.90
CA ARG A 158 -5.33 16.07 7.14
C ARG A 158 -3.84 15.89 6.86
N TYR A 159 -3.49 14.87 6.09
CA TYR A 159 -2.13 14.51 5.72
C TYR A 159 -2.02 14.24 4.23
N VAL A 160 -0.82 14.40 3.68
CA VAL A 160 -0.57 14.15 2.26
C VAL A 160 0.47 13.06 2.09
N GLY A 161 0.33 12.29 1.02
CA GLY A 161 1.22 11.19 0.70
C GLY A 161 1.48 11.08 -0.79
N VAL A 162 2.23 10.05 -1.15
CA VAL A 162 2.68 9.83 -2.52
C VAL A 162 2.76 8.34 -2.80
N SER A 163 2.46 7.96 -4.04
CA SER A 163 2.57 6.58 -4.51
C SER A 163 3.41 6.50 -5.77
N ASN A 164 4.21 5.44 -5.89
CA ASN A 164 5.01 5.13 -7.09
C ASN A 164 5.98 6.24 -7.53
N TRP A 165 6.59 6.95 -6.57
CA TRP A 165 7.67 7.91 -6.83
C TRP A 165 9.04 7.34 -6.51
N GLN A 166 10.07 7.83 -7.20
CA GLN A 166 11.47 7.52 -6.89
C GLN A 166 11.91 8.23 -5.60
N ALA A 167 12.82 7.61 -4.85
CA ALA A 167 13.34 8.15 -3.59
C ALA A 167 13.89 9.58 -3.71
N TRP A 168 14.71 9.85 -4.74
CA TRP A 168 15.28 11.19 -4.97
C TRP A 168 14.20 12.26 -5.21
N ARG A 169 13.08 11.88 -5.82
CA ARG A 169 12.00 12.81 -6.14
C ARG A 169 11.19 13.14 -4.89
N ILE A 170 10.97 12.14 -4.03
CA ILE A 170 10.36 12.33 -2.71
C ILE A 170 11.25 13.25 -1.86
N ALA A 171 12.55 12.96 -1.75
CA ALA A 171 13.51 13.79 -1.02
C ALA A 171 13.52 15.25 -1.54
N LYS A 172 13.51 15.44 -2.87
CA LYS A 172 13.39 16.79 -3.48
C LYS A 172 12.10 17.49 -3.05
N ALA A 173 10.97 16.79 -3.04
CA ALA A 173 9.70 17.36 -2.63
C ALA A 173 9.68 17.75 -1.15
N LEU A 174 10.24 16.89 -0.29
CA LEU A 174 10.39 17.19 1.15
C LEU A 174 11.23 18.44 1.39
N GLY A 175 12.35 18.59 0.68
CA GLY A 175 13.18 19.81 0.77
C GLY A 175 12.48 21.07 0.25
N ILE A 176 11.60 20.96 -0.75
CA ILE A 176 10.76 22.08 -1.20
C ILE A 176 9.74 22.45 -0.12
N SER A 177 9.04 21.45 0.45
CA SER A 177 8.08 21.67 1.53
C SER A 177 8.72 22.33 2.75
N GLU A 178 9.89 21.85 3.19
CA GLU A 178 10.65 22.48 4.28
C GLU A 178 10.99 23.94 3.98
N ARG A 179 11.56 24.22 2.80
CA ARG A 179 11.95 25.57 2.39
C ARG A 179 10.77 26.54 2.27
N ARG A 180 9.62 26.05 1.82
CA ARG A 180 8.42 26.88 1.55
C ARG A 180 7.42 26.90 2.69
N GLY A 181 7.60 26.04 3.70
CA GLY A 181 6.61 25.82 4.76
C GLY A 181 5.32 25.17 4.25
N PHE A 182 5.39 24.39 3.17
CA PHE A 182 4.23 23.63 2.68
C PHE A 182 4.05 22.34 3.48
N ALA A 183 2.84 21.77 3.44
CA ALA A 183 2.61 20.39 3.86
C ALA A 183 3.66 19.43 3.27
N ARG A 184 4.25 18.58 4.12
CA ARG A 184 5.21 17.54 3.72
C ARG A 184 4.48 16.23 3.45
N PHE A 185 5.09 15.35 2.67
CA PHE A 185 4.61 13.98 2.55
C PHE A 185 4.88 13.20 3.84
N GLU A 186 3.86 12.52 4.35
CA GLU A 186 3.92 11.73 5.59
C GLU A 186 3.88 10.22 5.31
N ALA A 187 3.49 9.82 4.10
CA ALA A 187 3.39 8.42 3.71
C ALA A 187 3.83 8.19 2.26
N VAL A 188 4.45 7.03 2.04
CA VAL A 188 4.73 6.47 0.71
C VAL A 188 3.92 5.20 0.56
N GLN A 189 3.10 5.14 -0.48
CA GLN A 189 2.44 3.91 -0.90
C GLN A 189 3.25 3.24 -2.02
N ALA A 190 3.82 2.06 -1.76
CA ALA A 190 4.75 1.40 -2.70
C ALA A 190 4.52 -0.11 -2.79
N TYR A 191 4.91 -0.69 -3.92
CA TYR A 191 4.87 -2.14 -4.13
C TYR A 191 5.94 -2.79 -3.27
N TYR A 192 5.53 -3.78 -2.47
CA TYR A 192 6.45 -4.61 -1.72
C TYR A 192 5.86 -6.00 -1.59
N SER A 193 6.68 -7.02 -1.81
CA SER A 193 6.35 -8.41 -1.50
C SER A 193 7.63 -9.18 -1.22
N ILE A 194 7.53 -10.43 -0.75
CA ILE A 194 8.73 -11.27 -0.58
C ILE A 194 9.50 -11.45 -1.89
N ALA A 195 8.79 -11.46 -3.04
CA ALA A 195 9.41 -11.59 -4.34
C ALA A 195 9.82 -10.23 -4.97
N GLY A 196 9.23 -9.11 -4.54
CA GLY A 196 9.56 -7.76 -5.01
C GLY A 196 10.02 -6.88 -3.86
N ARG A 197 11.33 -6.88 -3.59
CA ARG A 197 11.94 -6.19 -2.46
C ARG A 197 12.71 -4.92 -2.86
N ASP A 198 12.59 -4.48 -4.11
CA ASP A 198 13.45 -3.43 -4.70
C ASP A 198 13.41 -2.09 -3.95
N LEU A 199 12.29 -1.78 -3.30
CA LEU A 199 12.16 -0.55 -2.51
C LEU A 199 13.14 -0.49 -1.32
N GLU A 200 13.68 -1.64 -0.87
CA GLU A 200 14.72 -1.72 0.17
C GLU A 200 16.04 -1.06 -0.23
N ARG A 201 16.27 -0.84 -1.52
CA ARG A 201 17.51 -0.27 -2.04
C ARG A 201 17.63 1.21 -1.70
N ASP A 202 16.59 1.99 -2.00
CA ASP A 202 16.63 3.45 -1.90
C ASP A 202 15.40 4.06 -1.21
N ILE A 203 14.21 3.45 -1.35
CA ILE A 203 12.98 4.00 -0.75
C ILE A 203 12.99 3.76 0.76
N VAL A 204 13.30 2.53 1.23
CA VAL A 204 13.37 2.23 2.68
C VAL A 204 14.39 3.13 3.39
N PRO A 205 15.65 3.24 2.93
CA PRO A 205 16.61 4.11 3.62
C PRO A 205 16.15 5.57 3.65
N MET A 206 15.62 6.10 2.54
CA MET A 206 15.10 7.46 2.46
C MET A 206 13.92 7.69 3.41
N MET A 207 12.92 6.79 3.42
CA MET A 207 11.75 6.95 4.29
C MET A 207 12.11 6.81 5.78
N GLN A 208 13.14 6.04 6.13
CA GLN A 208 13.59 5.90 7.52
C GLN A 208 14.29 7.17 8.00
N GLU A 209 15.15 7.76 7.16
CA GLU A 209 15.81 9.04 7.44
C GLU A 209 14.77 10.17 7.58
N GLU A 210 13.82 10.23 6.64
CA GLU A 210 12.80 11.28 6.56
C GLU A 210 11.56 11.00 7.42
N LYS A 211 11.50 9.84 8.08
CA LYS A 211 10.40 9.37 8.94
C LYS A 211 9.04 9.34 8.24
N LEU A 212 8.98 8.83 7.02
CA LEU A 212 7.71 8.59 6.31
C LEU A 212 7.15 7.21 6.66
N GLY A 213 5.83 7.05 6.63
CA GLY A 213 5.17 5.75 6.78
C GLY A 213 5.11 4.99 5.46
N LEU A 214 5.30 3.66 5.49
CA LEU A 214 5.15 2.80 4.30
C LEU A 214 3.79 2.10 4.29
N MET A 215 3.02 2.37 3.24
CA MET A 215 1.81 1.63 2.89
C MET A 215 2.13 0.64 1.76
N VAL A 216 2.16 -0.66 2.08
CA VAL A 216 2.48 -1.68 1.08
C VAL A 216 1.26 -2.00 0.23
N TRP A 217 1.39 -1.88 -1.09
CA TRP A 217 0.40 -2.39 -2.05
C TRP A 217 0.87 -3.67 -2.74
N SER A 218 -0.09 -4.51 -3.16
CA SER A 218 0.14 -5.85 -3.75
C SER A 218 1.12 -6.75 -2.96
N PRO A 219 0.93 -6.95 -1.65
CA PRO A 219 1.82 -7.80 -0.84
C PRO A 219 1.86 -9.26 -1.30
N LEU A 220 0.82 -9.72 -2.00
CA LEU A 220 0.73 -11.05 -2.60
C LEU A 220 1.06 -11.06 -4.11
N ALA A 221 1.61 -9.97 -4.65
CA ALA A 221 1.91 -9.78 -6.07
C ALA A 221 0.73 -10.17 -6.99
N GLY A 222 -0.43 -9.55 -6.79
CA GLY A 222 -1.64 -9.84 -7.58
C GLY A 222 -2.22 -11.25 -7.33
N GLY A 223 -1.83 -11.91 -6.23
CA GLY A 223 -2.25 -13.27 -5.86
C GLY A 223 -1.26 -14.36 -6.26
N LEU A 224 -0.17 -14.03 -6.97
CA LEU A 224 0.88 -14.98 -7.36
C LEU A 224 1.46 -15.72 -6.15
N LEU A 225 1.63 -15.01 -5.04
CA LEU A 225 2.22 -15.50 -3.80
C LEU A 225 1.21 -16.14 -2.84
N SER A 226 0.02 -16.51 -3.33
CA SER A 226 -1.02 -17.16 -2.52
C SER A 226 -0.79 -18.65 -2.28
N GLY A 227 0.19 -19.26 -2.97
CA GLY A 227 0.44 -20.70 -2.96
C GLY A 227 -0.40 -21.52 -3.96
N LYS A 228 -1.38 -20.87 -4.62
CA LYS A 228 -2.25 -21.48 -5.65
C LYS A 228 -1.60 -21.68 -7.02
N TYR A 229 -0.43 -21.07 -7.23
CA TYR A 229 0.30 -21.09 -8.49
C TYR A 229 1.70 -21.69 -8.30
N GLY A 230 2.33 -22.05 -9.41
CA GLY A 230 3.71 -22.53 -9.47
C GLY A 230 3.84 -24.04 -9.25
N PRO A 231 5.08 -24.57 -9.35
CA PRO A 231 5.36 -26.00 -9.20
C PRO A 231 4.82 -26.56 -7.88
N GLY A 232 4.17 -27.73 -7.91
CA GLY A 232 3.62 -28.39 -6.72
C GLY A 232 2.33 -27.75 -6.15
N ALA A 233 1.70 -26.81 -6.86
CA ALA A 233 0.40 -26.27 -6.45
C ALA A 233 -0.75 -27.29 -6.65
N PRO A 234 -1.73 -27.37 -5.74
CA PRO A 234 -2.84 -28.32 -5.81
C PRO A 234 -3.92 -28.00 -6.85
N GLY A 235 -3.74 -27.01 -7.75
CA GLY A 235 -4.78 -26.60 -8.71
C GLY A 235 -4.29 -25.92 -10.00
N ASN A 236 -5.19 -25.88 -10.98
CA ASN A 236 -4.97 -25.63 -12.41
C ASN A 236 -4.75 -24.14 -12.80
N GLY A 237 -4.17 -23.30 -11.93
CA GLY A 237 -3.81 -21.93 -12.30
C GLY A 237 -4.97 -20.97 -12.63
N GLU A 238 -6.22 -21.27 -12.26
CA GLU A 238 -7.36 -20.35 -12.46
C GLU A 238 -7.36 -19.21 -11.42
N GLY A 239 -7.63 -17.97 -11.86
CA GLY A 239 -7.73 -16.78 -11.00
C GLY A 239 -7.20 -15.51 -11.67
N ARG A 240 -7.12 -14.38 -10.94
CA ARG A 240 -6.79 -13.04 -11.49
C ARG A 240 -5.49 -13.02 -12.33
N ARG A 241 -4.47 -13.78 -11.95
CA ARG A 241 -3.19 -13.89 -12.70
C ARG A 241 -3.33 -14.58 -14.07
N ALA A 242 -4.40 -15.32 -14.33
CA ALA A 242 -4.64 -15.93 -15.65
C ALA A 242 -5.04 -14.90 -16.71
N SER A 243 -5.66 -13.77 -16.30
CA SER A 243 -6.12 -12.71 -17.19
C SER A 243 -5.43 -11.35 -16.96
N PHE A 244 -4.69 -11.18 -15.86
CA PHE A 244 -4.03 -9.92 -15.48
C PHE A 244 -2.69 -10.14 -14.78
N ASP A 245 -1.58 -10.00 -15.52
CA ASP A 245 -0.21 -10.26 -15.05
C ASP A 245 0.45 -9.01 -14.43
N PHE A 246 -0.07 -8.54 -13.30
CA PHE A 246 0.45 -7.34 -12.61
C PHE A 246 0.39 -7.48 -11.07
N PRO A 247 1.41 -7.01 -10.32
CA PRO A 247 2.67 -6.41 -10.79
C PRO A 247 3.61 -7.42 -11.47
N PRO A 248 4.54 -6.97 -12.34
CA PRO A 248 5.55 -7.84 -12.90
C PRO A 248 6.47 -8.38 -11.79
N VAL A 249 6.73 -9.69 -11.81
CA VAL A 249 7.58 -10.37 -10.83
C VAL A 249 8.38 -11.45 -11.55
N ASP A 250 9.65 -11.59 -11.19
CA ASP A 250 10.48 -12.72 -11.61
C ASP A 250 9.87 -14.02 -11.06
N LYS A 251 9.42 -14.88 -11.97
CA LYS A 251 8.68 -16.10 -11.63
C LYS A 251 9.58 -17.12 -10.92
N ASP A 252 10.84 -17.26 -11.32
CA ASP A 252 11.75 -18.23 -10.71
C ASP A 252 12.03 -17.85 -9.26
N ARG A 253 12.26 -16.56 -9.02
CA ARG A 253 12.35 -15.99 -7.66
C ARG A 253 11.06 -16.21 -6.87
N ALA A 254 9.90 -15.94 -7.47
CA ALA A 254 8.61 -16.13 -6.80
C ALA A 254 8.38 -17.60 -6.40
N TRP A 255 8.73 -18.56 -7.27
CA TRP A 255 8.57 -19.98 -6.99
C TRP A 255 9.51 -20.49 -5.90
N ALA A 256 10.76 -20.03 -5.89
CA ALA A 256 11.68 -20.31 -4.79
C ALA A 256 11.12 -19.81 -3.45
N CYS A 257 10.58 -18.59 -3.42
CA CYS A 257 9.93 -18.05 -2.22
C CYS A 257 8.69 -18.89 -1.82
N VAL A 258 7.83 -19.26 -2.78
CA VAL A 258 6.63 -20.07 -2.51
C VAL A 258 6.98 -21.44 -1.93
N ALA A 259 8.06 -22.08 -2.40
CA ALA A 259 8.50 -23.36 -1.85
C ALA A 259 8.85 -23.24 -0.36
N VAL A 260 9.67 -22.26 0.02
CA VAL A 260 10.03 -22.01 1.43
C VAL A 260 8.80 -21.62 2.26
N MET A 261 7.92 -20.79 1.72
CA MET A 261 6.68 -20.41 2.41
C MET A 261 5.74 -21.60 2.64
N ARG A 262 5.74 -22.63 1.78
CA ARG A 262 4.95 -23.86 2.00
C ARG A 262 5.45 -24.66 3.19
N GLU A 263 6.76 -24.83 3.33
CA GLU A 263 7.36 -25.51 4.50
C GLU A 263 6.99 -24.79 5.80
N ILE A 264 7.10 -23.46 5.81
CA ILE A 264 6.74 -22.64 6.97
C ILE A 264 5.23 -22.68 7.23
N ALA A 265 4.42 -22.64 6.17
CA ALA A 265 2.96 -22.73 6.29
C ALA A 265 2.54 -24.07 6.93
N GLU A 266 3.16 -25.18 6.53
CA GLU A 266 2.94 -26.51 7.13
C GLU A 266 3.34 -26.53 8.60
N LYS A 267 4.55 -26.04 8.93
CA LYS A 267 5.05 -25.92 10.31
C LYS A 267 4.06 -25.19 11.23
N HIS A 268 3.44 -24.11 10.75
CA HIS A 268 2.52 -23.27 11.53
C HIS A 268 1.04 -23.61 11.35
N GLY A 269 0.70 -24.65 10.56
CA GLY A 269 -0.69 -25.02 10.28
C GLY A 269 -1.51 -23.90 9.63
N THR A 270 -0.90 -23.13 8.73
CA THR A 270 -1.48 -21.93 8.11
C THR A 270 -1.36 -21.96 6.58
N SER A 271 -1.74 -20.86 5.92
CA SER A 271 -1.66 -20.75 4.45
C SER A 271 -0.38 -20.03 3.99
N VAL A 272 0.05 -20.30 2.76
CA VAL A 272 1.18 -19.59 2.11
C VAL A 272 0.93 -18.08 2.05
N ALA A 273 -0.31 -17.66 1.75
CA ALA A 273 -0.69 -16.25 1.77
C ALA A 273 -0.51 -15.62 3.17
N THR A 274 -0.86 -16.35 4.23
CA THR A 274 -0.70 -15.89 5.60
C THR A 274 0.78 -15.73 5.96
N VAL A 275 1.65 -16.67 5.55
CA VAL A 275 3.12 -16.55 5.72
C VAL A 275 3.66 -15.34 4.97
N ALA A 276 3.26 -15.16 3.70
CA ALA A 276 3.68 -14.02 2.88
C ALA A 276 3.33 -12.68 3.53
N LEU A 277 2.09 -12.52 4.01
CA LEU A 277 1.64 -11.30 4.68
C LEU A 277 2.35 -11.08 6.02
N ALA A 278 2.51 -12.13 6.83
CA ALA A 278 3.19 -12.05 8.12
C ALA A 278 4.67 -11.67 7.96
N TYR A 279 5.34 -12.16 6.92
CA TYR A 279 6.72 -11.77 6.61
C TYR A 279 6.84 -10.27 6.32
N ILE A 280 5.90 -9.70 5.55
CA ILE A 280 5.89 -8.26 5.27
C ILE A 280 5.58 -7.47 6.54
N LEU A 281 4.61 -7.90 7.33
CA LEU A 281 4.26 -7.28 8.61
C LEU A 281 5.41 -7.32 9.65
N ALA A 282 6.33 -8.29 9.53
CA ALA A 282 7.49 -8.40 10.41
C ALA A 282 8.60 -7.39 10.09
N LYS A 283 8.54 -6.71 8.92
CA LYS A 283 9.56 -5.72 8.55
C LYS A 283 9.36 -4.42 9.35
N PRO A 284 10.37 -3.94 10.09
CA PRO A 284 10.20 -2.80 10.99
C PRO A 284 9.92 -1.47 10.28
N PHE A 285 10.20 -1.38 8.98
CA PHE A 285 9.91 -0.21 8.16
C PHE A 285 8.52 -0.24 7.52
N VAL A 286 7.71 -1.30 7.70
CA VAL A 286 6.35 -1.38 7.16
C VAL A 286 5.37 -0.80 8.18
N THR A 287 4.66 0.27 7.81
CA THR A 287 3.63 0.87 8.67
C THR A 287 2.32 0.11 8.55
N THR A 288 1.91 -0.22 7.33
CA THR A 288 0.66 -0.96 7.06
C THR A 288 0.76 -1.76 5.77
N VAL A 289 0.00 -2.85 5.69
CA VAL A 289 -0.15 -3.68 4.50
C VAL A 289 -1.57 -3.58 3.95
N ILE A 290 -1.71 -3.11 2.71
CA ILE A 290 -3.00 -3.00 2.03
C ILE A 290 -3.42 -4.38 1.53
N ILE A 291 -4.58 -4.85 2.01
CA ILE A 291 -5.19 -6.10 1.57
C ILE A 291 -6.48 -5.82 0.80
N GLY A 292 -6.68 -6.54 -0.30
CA GLY A 292 -7.95 -6.54 -1.03
C GLY A 292 -8.65 -7.88 -0.90
N ALA A 293 -9.97 -7.86 -0.90
CA ALA A 293 -10.80 -9.06 -0.91
C ALA A 293 -12.05 -8.85 -1.77
N LYS A 294 -12.54 -9.93 -2.38
CA LYS A 294 -13.85 -9.95 -3.05
C LYS A 294 -14.94 -10.62 -2.21
N ARG A 295 -14.55 -11.26 -1.11
CA ARG A 295 -15.43 -12.03 -0.23
C ARG A 295 -14.86 -12.09 1.18
N VAL A 296 -15.74 -12.25 2.16
CA VAL A 296 -15.39 -12.20 3.59
C VAL A 296 -14.39 -13.31 3.97
N GLU A 297 -14.50 -14.51 3.40
CA GLU A 297 -13.59 -15.61 3.76
C GLU A 297 -12.14 -15.32 3.32
N GLN A 298 -11.97 -14.63 2.19
CA GLN A 298 -10.63 -14.19 1.75
C GLN A 298 -10.09 -13.08 2.66
N LEU A 299 -10.96 -12.17 3.09
CA LEU A 299 -10.60 -11.13 4.07
C LEU A 299 -10.14 -11.77 5.39
N ASP A 300 -10.87 -12.75 5.91
CA ASP A 300 -10.50 -13.46 7.14
C ASP A 300 -9.14 -14.15 7.04
N GLN A 301 -8.83 -14.77 5.91
CA GLN A 301 -7.53 -15.39 5.66
C GLN A 301 -6.38 -14.37 5.69
N ASN A 302 -6.60 -13.19 5.11
CA ASN A 302 -5.63 -12.10 5.13
C ASN A 302 -5.46 -11.53 6.55
N LEU A 303 -6.57 -11.32 7.27
CA LEU A 303 -6.56 -10.82 8.64
C LEU A 303 -5.86 -11.76 9.61
N ALA A 304 -5.90 -13.08 9.38
CA ALA A 304 -5.20 -14.06 10.21
C ALA A 304 -3.67 -13.85 10.26
N ALA A 305 -3.08 -13.16 9.27
CA ALA A 305 -1.64 -12.90 9.21
C ALA A 305 -1.11 -12.11 10.40
N VAL A 306 -1.93 -11.24 11.01
CA VAL A 306 -1.51 -10.44 12.16
C VAL A 306 -1.24 -11.28 13.42
N ASN A 307 -1.75 -12.51 13.46
CA ASN A 307 -1.60 -13.43 14.58
C ASN A 307 -0.44 -14.42 14.39
N LEU A 308 0.10 -14.54 13.17
CA LEU A 308 1.22 -15.43 12.89
C LEU A 308 2.53 -14.81 13.36
N LYS A 309 3.23 -15.49 14.27
CA LYS A 309 4.58 -15.12 14.71
C LYS A 309 5.59 -16.00 14.02
N LEU A 310 6.30 -15.43 13.04
CA LEU A 310 7.46 -16.08 12.43
C LEU A 310 8.64 -16.01 13.39
N ASP A 311 9.26 -17.15 13.69
CA ASP A 311 10.46 -17.16 14.52
C ASP A 311 11.70 -16.72 13.73
N THR A 312 12.84 -16.56 14.43
CA THR A 312 14.08 -16.13 13.81
C THR A 312 14.51 -17.07 12.67
N ALA A 313 14.30 -18.38 12.81
CA ALA A 313 14.69 -19.34 11.77
C ALA A 313 13.79 -19.21 10.53
N ASP A 314 12.49 -18.99 10.71
CA ASP A 314 11.55 -18.74 9.62
C ASP A 314 11.91 -17.46 8.87
N LEU A 315 12.17 -16.37 9.60
CA LEU A 315 12.58 -15.10 9.01
C LEU A 315 13.91 -15.21 8.27
N THR A 316 14.91 -15.88 8.83
CA THR A 316 16.19 -16.11 8.17
C THR A 316 16.02 -16.87 6.85
N LYS A 317 15.26 -17.96 6.83
CA LYS A 317 14.99 -18.71 5.58
C LYS A 317 14.33 -17.84 4.52
N LEU A 318 13.33 -17.04 4.92
CA LEU A 318 12.61 -16.15 4.01
C LEU A 318 13.50 -15.02 3.50
N ASP A 319 14.36 -14.46 4.35
CA ASP A 319 15.34 -13.44 3.98
C ASP A 319 16.39 -13.98 3.00
N GLU A 320 16.91 -15.18 3.24
CA GLU A 320 17.90 -15.83 2.37
C GLU A 320 17.35 -16.14 0.98
N VAL A 321 16.18 -16.79 0.89
CA VAL A 321 15.57 -17.14 -0.42
C VAL A 321 15.13 -15.90 -1.20
N SER A 322 14.84 -14.80 -0.50
CA SER A 322 14.44 -13.53 -1.09
C SER A 322 15.54 -12.48 -1.08
N ALA A 323 16.80 -12.85 -0.88
CA ALA A 323 17.89 -11.88 -0.89
C ALA A 323 17.95 -11.14 -2.25
N LEU A 324 18.18 -9.83 -2.22
CA LEU A 324 18.42 -9.05 -3.43
C LEU A 324 19.86 -9.28 -3.91
N ALA A 325 20.05 -9.32 -5.22
CA ALA A 325 21.40 -9.29 -5.77
C ALA A 325 22.10 -7.97 -5.37
N PRO A 326 23.37 -8.02 -4.92
CA PRO A 326 24.13 -6.81 -4.62
C PRO A 326 24.29 -5.95 -5.87
N GLU A 327 24.05 -4.65 -5.76
CA GLU A 327 24.22 -3.70 -6.86
C GLU A 327 24.88 -2.38 -6.40
N TYR A 328 25.40 -1.63 -7.37
CA TYR A 328 25.94 -0.29 -7.10
C TYR A 328 24.79 0.71 -6.93
N PRO A 329 24.87 1.66 -5.97
CA PRO A 329 25.97 1.88 -5.03
C PRO A 329 25.92 1.03 -3.75
N GLY A 330 24.85 0.28 -3.50
CA GLY A 330 24.63 -0.45 -2.23
C GLY A 330 25.80 -1.33 -1.76
N TRP A 331 26.37 -2.18 -2.63
CA TRP A 331 27.52 -3.02 -2.22
C TRP A 331 28.77 -2.21 -1.92
N MET A 332 28.95 -1.05 -2.56
CA MET A 332 30.10 -0.18 -2.32
C MET A 332 29.97 0.52 -0.97
N LEU A 333 28.76 0.97 -0.62
CA LEU A 333 28.45 1.56 0.69
C LEU A 333 28.74 0.54 1.81
N ALA A 334 28.19 -0.68 1.70
CA ALA A 334 28.45 -1.73 2.67
C ALA A 334 29.96 -2.04 2.82
N ARG A 335 30.70 -2.06 1.70
CA ARG A 335 32.16 -2.26 1.70
C ARG A 335 32.90 -1.11 2.39
N GLN A 336 32.50 0.13 2.18
CA GLN A 336 33.15 1.31 2.77
C GLN A 336 32.80 1.47 4.27
N GLU A 337 31.62 1.00 4.68
CA GLU A 337 31.19 1.01 6.07
C GLU A 337 31.83 -0.11 6.91
N ALA A 338 32.29 -1.20 6.27
CA ALA A 338 33.01 -2.29 6.91
C ALA A 338 34.32 -1.78 7.55
N GLY A 339 34.26 -1.43 8.84
CA GLY A 339 35.37 -0.85 9.61
C GLY A 339 35.18 0.61 10.01
N ARG A 340 34.06 1.25 9.66
CA ARG A 340 33.76 2.63 10.11
C ARG A 340 33.47 2.70 11.62
N ARG A 341 32.85 1.66 12.18
CA ARG A 341 32.55 1.54 13.61
C ARG A 341 33.77 0.94 14.33
N PRO A 342 34.28 1.56 15.41
CA PRO A 342 35.42 1.02 16.15
C PRO A 342 35.03 -0.25 16.89
N GLU A 343 35.91 -1.24 16.99
CA GLU A 343 35.65 -2.44 17.82
C GLU A 343 36.31 -2.29 19.21
N PRO A 344 35.60 -2.57 20.32
CA PRO A 344 34.19 -2.96 20.39
C PRO A 344 33.24 -1.74 20.39
N PHE A 345 32.28 -1.70 19.45
CA PHE A 345 31.17 -0.73 19.47
C PHE A 345 29.85 -1.46 19.64
N GLN A 346 29.13 -1.16 20.72
CA GLN A 346 27.75 -1.57 20.89
C GLN A 346 26.88 -0.32 20.97
N PRO A 347 25.95 -0.11 20.02
CA PRO A 347 25.00 0.98 20.13
C PRO A 347 24.16 0.78 21.39
N LYS A 348 23.99 1.84 22.19
CA LYS A 348 23.02 1.83 23.28
C LYS A 348 21.62 1.83 22.67
N ALA A 349 20.80 0.88 23.10
CA ALA A 349 19.41 0.71 22.67
C ALA A 349 18.54 1.91 23.07
#